data_AF-A0A914KU65-F1
#
_entry.id   AF-A0A914KU65-F1
#
_cell.length_a   1.000
_cell.length_b   1.000
_cell.length_c   1.000
_cell.angle_alpha   90.00
_cell.angle_beta   90.00
_cell.angle_gamma   90.00
#
_symmetry.space_group_name_H-M   'P 1'
#
loop_
_entity.id
_entity.type
_entity.pdbx_description
1 polymer ?
#
loop_
_entity_poly.entity_id
_entity_poly.type
_entity_poly.pdbx_seq_one_letter_code
_entity_poly.pdbx_strand_id
1 'polypeptide(L)'
;MVKLCSVAFLSVHKDYRKLGIGYQITKELVNYLRQMGDVQGFVSELSAVGTQKLCKEIGFELLLRIPYEGWKDEKGNQIIKAKDGAKSLDLQCLFL
;
A
#
# COMPACT_ATOMS: atom_id res chain seq x y z
N MET A 1 20.43 11.43 8.99
CA MET A 1 20.10 10.38 8.00
C MET A 1 18.61 10.11 8.11
N VAL A 2 17.86 10.14 7.01
CA VAL A 2 16.42 9.87 7.00
C VAL A 2 16.21 8.36 6.84
N LYS A 3 15.39 7.76 7.70
CA LYS A 3 14.98 6.36 7.61
C LYS A 3 13.50 6.30 7.29
N LEU A 4 13.15 5.46 6.32
CA LEU A 4 11.78 5.14 5.99
C LEU A 4 11.54 3.66 6.26
N CYS A 5 10.38 3.34 6.83
CA CYS A 5 9.89 1.96 6.89
C CYS A 5 9.14 1.65 5.59
N SER A 6 9.42 0.50 4.99
CA SER A 6 8.64 -0.01 3.87
C SER A 6 8.14 -1.41 4.13
N VAL A 7 6.85 -1.63 3.85
CA VAL A 7 6.20 -2.93 3.98
C VAL A 7 6.06 -3.55 2.60
N ALA A 8 6.74 -4.67 2.39
CA ALA A 8 6.68 -5.39 1.12
C ALA A 8 5.33 -6.10 0.91
N PHE A 9 4.68 -6.55 2.00
CA PHE A 9 3.39 -7.25 1.92
C PHE A 9 2.54 -7.02 3.17
N LEU A 10 1.24 -6.80 2.94
CA LEU A 10 0.20 -6.86 3.96
C LEU A 10 -0.81 -7.91 3.52
N SER A 11 -0.99 -8.95 4.33
CA SER A 11 -1.85 -10.09 3.99
C SER A 11 -2.75 -10.45 5.16
N VAL A 12 -4.03 -10.72 4.84
CA VAL A 12 -5.01 -11.26 5.78
C VAL A 12 -5.63 -12.48 5.12
N HIS A 13 -5.61 -13.60 5.85
CA HIS A 13 -6.21 -14.84 5.37
C HIS A 13 -7.70 -14.63 5.07
N LYS A 14 -8.19 -15.28 4.01
CA LYS A 14 -9.53 -15.03 3.44
C LYS A 14 -10.68 -15.18 4.45
N ASP A 15 -10.53 -16.11 5.39
CA ASP A 15 -11.54 -16.44 6.40
C ASP A 15 -11.62 -15.39 7.52
N TYR A 16 -10.66 -14.47 7.58
CA TYR A 16 -10.60 -13.38 8.56
C TYR A 16 -10.76 -11.99 7.92
N ARG A 17 -11.20 -11.93 6.66
CA ARG A 17 -11.51 -10.66 6.00
C ARG A 17 -12.71 -9.98 6.66
N LYS A 18 -12.83 -8.67 6.49
CA LYS A 18 -13.90 -7.80 7.05
C LYS A 18 -13.92 -7.68 8.58
N LEU A 19 -12.95 -8.27 9.27
CA LEU A 19 -12.76 -8.09 10.72
C LEU A 19 -11.88 -6.88 11.08
N GLY A 20 -11.52 -6.04 10.11
CA GLY A 20 -10.66 -4.88 10.33
C GLY A 20 -9.19 -5.19 10.63
N ILE A 21 -8.77 -6.47 10.57
CA ILE A 21 -7.41 -6.91 10.95
C ILE A 21 -6.31 -6.13 10.22
N GLY A 22 -6.42 -5.99 8.90
CA GLY A 22 -5.41 -5.25 8.12
C GLY A 22 -5.29 -3.79 8.57
N TYR A 23 -6.41 -3.14 8.87
CA TYR A 23 -6.42 -1.76 9.35
C TYR A 23 -5.74 -1.66 10.72
N GLN A 24 -6.09 -2.56 11.66
CA GLN A 24 -5.50 -2.57 12.99
C GLN A 24 -4.00 -2.85 12.95
N ILE A 25 -3.54 -3.85 12.18
CA ILE A 25 -2.11 -4.16 12.04
C ILE A 25 -1.34 -2.95 11.50
N THR A 26 -1.83 -2.32 10.44
CA THR A 26 -1.15 -1.15 9.86
C THR A 26 -1.14 0.03 10.83
N LYS A 27 -2.23 0.27 11.57
CA LYS A 27 -2.31 1.33 12.59
C LYS A 27 -1.37 1.09 13.76
N GLU A 28 -1.31 -0.14 14.27
CA GLU A 28 -0.38 -0.51 15.34
C GLU A 28 1.08 -0.40 14.89
N LEU A 29 1.39 -0.79 13.64
CA LEU A 29 2.73 -0.58 13.08
C LEU A 29 3.08 0.91 13.00
N VAL A 30 2.16 1.77 12.56
CA VAL A 30 2.36 3.23 12.55
C VAL A 30 2.63 3.76 13.96
N ASN A 31 1.84 3.33 14.96
CA ASN A 31 2.04 3.73 16.36
C ASN A 31 3.41 3.27 16.89
N TYR A 32 3.79 2.03 16.59
CA TYR A 32 5.08 1.47 16.97
C TYR A 32 6.25 2.27 16.37
N LEU A 33 6.19 2.60 15.08
CA LEU A 33 7.23 3.39 14.41
C LEU A 33 7.34 4.80 14.99
N ARG A 34 6.22 5.44 15.35
CA ARG A 34 6.23 6.74 16.06
C ARG A 34 6.90 6.65 17.41
N GLN A 35 6.67 5.58 18.16
CA GLN A 35 7.28 5.36 19.48
C GLN A 35 8.79 5.11 19.40
N MET A 36 9.26 4.44 18.35
CA MET A 36 10.69 4.26 18.12
C MET A 36 11.42 5.59 17.88
N GLY A 37 10.76 6.55 17.21
CA GLY A 37 11.26 7.91 17.01
C GLY A 37 12.45 8.05 16.07
N ASP A 38 12.94 6.96 15.46
CA ASP A 38 14.08 6.97 14.53
C ASP A 38 13.67 6.72 13.06
N VAL A 39 12.37 6.58 12.80
CA VAL A 39 11.76 6.45 11.46
C VAL A 39 10.88 7.66 11.17
N GLN A 40 11.16 8.34 10.06
CA GLN A 40 10.50 9.59 9.68
C GLN A 40 9.25 9.39 8.82
N GLY A 41 9.03 8.16 8.34
CA GLY A 41 7.89 7.88 7.50
C GLY A 41 7.73 6.40 7.17
N PHE A 42 6.51 6.04 6.84
CA PHE A 42 6.15 4.77 6.23
C PHE A 42 5.90 5.02 4.75
N VAL A 43 6.57 4.29 3.85
CA VAL A 43 6.29 4.28 2.40
C VAL A 43 5.99 2.87 1.89
N SER A 44 4.98 2.70 1.04
CA SER A 44 4.64 1.39 0.46
C SER A 44 4.14 1.50 -0.96
N GLU A 45 4.53 0.51 -1.77
CA GLU A 45 3.93 0.24 -3.08
C GLU A 45 2.70 -0.65 -2.90
N LEU A 46 1.53 -0.16 -3.32
CA LEU A 46 0.24 -0.81 -3.09
C LEU A 46 -0.38 -1.20 -4.42
N SER A 47 -0.40 -2.51 -4.68
CA SER A 47 -0.87 -3.10 -5.95
C SER A 47 -2.31 -3.61 -5.91
N ALA A 48 -2.93 -3.65 -4.73
CA ALA A 48 -4.28 -4.15 -4.52
C ALA A 48 -5.23 -3.01 -4.13
N VAL A 49 -6.48 -3.07 -4.60
CA VAL A 49 -7.53 -2.09 -4.26
C VAL A 49 -7.73 -2.00 -2.75
N GLY A 50 -7.69 -3.14 -2.07
CA GLY A 50 -7.89 -3.23 -0.63
C GLY A 50 -6.84 -2.44 0.15
N THR A 51 -5.56 -2.61 -0.18
CA THR A 51 -4.47 -1.93 0.53
C THR A 51 -4.38 -0.45 0.14
N GLN A 52 -4.65 -0.11 -1.12
CA GLN A 52 -4.73 1.29 -1.58
C GLN A 52 -5.77 2.10 -0.80
N LYS A 53 -6.94 1.53 -0.56
CA LYS A 53 -8.02 2.16 0.23
C LYS A 53 -7.67 2.21 1.71
N LEU A 54 -7.20 1.10 2.26
CA LEU A 54 -6.84 0.99 3.67
C LEU A 54 -5.77 2.01 4.08
N CYS A 55 -4.69 2.14 3.30
CA CYS A 55 -3.63 3.11 3.62
C CYS A 55 -4.16 4.55 3.54
N LYS A 56 -5.00 4.86 2.55
CA LYS A 56 -5.68 6.16 2.46
C LYS A 56 -6.58 6.43 3.68
N GLU A 57 -7.32 5.43 4.16
CA GLU A 57 -8.16 5.54 5.37
C GLU A 57 -7.33 5.79 6.64
N ILE A 58 -6.09 5.32 6.69
CA ILE A 58 -5.16 5.56 7.81
C ILE A 58 -4.50 6.95 7.72
N GLY A 59 -4.58 7.61 6.56
CA GLY A 59 -4.02 8.95 6.33
C GLY A 59 -2.74 8.95 5.50
N PHE A 60 -2.41 7.86 4.80
CA PHE A 60 -1.32 7.87 3.85
C PHE A 60 -1.68 8.77 2.65
N GLU A 61 -0.70 9.55 2.21
CA GLU A 61 -0.76 10.39 1.04
C GLU A 61 -0.26 9.63 -0.20
N LEU A 62 -0.90 9.86 -1.34
CA LEU A 62 -0.47 9.31 -2.62
C LEU A 62 0.70 10.15 -3.16
N LEU A 63 1.87 9.53 -3.32
CA LEU A 63 3.05 10.17 -3.90
C LEU A 63 3.12 9.97 -5.41
N LEU A 64 2.88 8.74 -5.86
CA LEU A 64 2.97 8.38 -7.27
C LEU A 64 1.91 7.32 -7.60
N ARG A 65 1.27 7.49 -8.74
CA ARG A 65 0.37 6.49 -9.32
C ARG A 65 0.90 6.05 -10.66
N ILE A 66 1.02 4.74 -10.85
CA ILE A 66 1.45 4.12 -12.10
C ILE A 66 0.26 3.33 -12.67
N PRO A 67 -0.47 3.88 -13.67
CA PRO A 67 -1.61 3.19 -14.28
C PRO A 67 -1.18 1.93 -15.03
N TYR A 68 -1.89 0.82 -14.84
CA TYR A 68 -1.60 -0.46 -15.51
C TYR A 68 -1.94 -0.45 -17.00
N GLU A 69 -2.83 0.44 -17.45
CA GLU A 69 -3.18 0.59 -18.86
C GLU A 69 -2.00 0.99 -19.74
N GLY A 70 -1.02 1.71 -19.18
CA GLY A 70 0.21 2.10 -19.88
C GLY A 70 1.19 0.94 -20.08
N TRP A 71 1.00 -0.19 -19.40
CA TRP A 71 1.88 -1.36 -19.49
C TRP A 71 1.38 -2.29 -20.57
N LYS A 72 1.89 -2.10 -21.79
CA LYS A 72 1.48 -2.86 -22.98
C LYS A 72 2.63 -3.73 -23.49
N ASP A 73 2.29 -4.89 -24.01
CA ASP A 73 3.22 -5.73 -24.77
C ASP A 73 3.50 -5.12 -26.15
N GLU A 74 4.39 -5.75 -26.92
CA GLU A 74 4.74 -5.34 -28.28
C GLU A 74 3.56 -5.36 -29.27
N LYS A 75 2.43 -5.97 -28.90
CA LYS A 75 1.18 -6.02 -29.69
C LYS A 75 0.14 -5.02 -29.20
N GLY A 76 0.45 -4.22 -28.18
CA GLY A 76 -0.46 -3.25 -27.60
C GLY A 76 -1.43 -3.82 -26.55
N ASN A 77 -1.31 -5.09 -26.16
CA ASN A 77 -2.16 -5.68 -25.12
C ASN A 77 -1.66 -5.29 -23.73
N GLN A 78 -2.58 -4.95 -22.84
CA GLN A 78 -2.25 -4.70 -21.44
C GLN A 78 -1.65 -5.94 -20.77
N ILE A 79 -0.45 -5.80 -20.20
CA ILE A 79 0.31 -6.85 -19.51
C ILE A 79 -0.27 -7.09 -18.12
N ILE A 80 -0.47 -6.02 -17.35
CA ILE A 80 -0.83 -6.13 -15.94
C ILE A 80 -2.36 -6.16 -15.79
N LYS A 81 -2.91 -7.30 -15.37
CA LYS A 81 -4.34 -7.48 -15.12
C LYS A 81 -4.56 -7.96 -13.67
N ALA A 82 -4.92 -7.05 -12.78
CA ALA A 82 -5.14 -7.37 -11.38
C ALA A 82 -6.49 -8.09 -11.17
N LYS A 83 -6.47 -9.19 -10.40
CA LYS A 83 -7.67 -10.02 -10.12
C LYS A 83 -8.72 -9.30 -9.28
N ASP A 84 -8.29 -8.39 -8.41
CA ASP A 84 -9.15 -7.61 -7.52
C ASP A 84 -9.66 -6.31 -8.18
N GLY A 85 -9.32 -6.09 -9.45
CA GLY A 85 -9.74 -4.92 -10.22
C GLY A 85 -8.84 -3.70 -10.08
N ALA A 86 -7.70 -3.79 -9.38
CA ALA A 86 -6.75 -2.69 -9.29
C ALA A 86 -6.33 -2.20 -10.70
N LYS A 87 -6.24 -0.87 -10.85
CA LYS A 87 -5.95 -0.20 -12.12
C LYS A 87 -4.59 0.49 -12.14
N SER A 88 -3.92 0.51 -11.00
CA SER A 88 -2.61 1.13 -10.83
C SER A 88 -1.84 0.48 -9.70
N LEU A 89 -0.52 0.68 -9.73
CA LEU A 89 0.32 0.62 -8.54
C LEU A 89 0.35 2.02 -7.92
N ASP A 90 0.05 2.11 -6.63
CA ASP A 90 0.10 3.38 -5.90
C ASP A 90 1.27 3.35 -4.91
N LEU A 91 2.19 4.28 -5.04
CA LEU A 91 3.17 4.59 -4.00
C LEU A 91 2.51 5.55 -3.01
N GLN A 92 2.26 5.10 -1.79
CA GLN A 92 1.68 5.93 -0.74
C GLN A 92 2.66 6.07 0.44
N CYS A 93 2.63 7.23 1.11
CA CYS A 93 3.45 7.48 2.30
C CYS A 93 2.68 8.09 3.46
N LEU A 94 3.14 7.85 4.67
CA LEU A 94 2.72 8.56 5.87
C LEU A 94 3.96 9.08 6.58
N PHE A 95 4.06 10.40 6.76
CA PHE A 95 5.09 11.01 7.59
C PHE A 95 4.71 10.83 9.07
N LEU A 96 5.69 10.43 9.90
CA LEU A 96 5.46 9.99 11.28
C LEU A 96 5.80 11.05 12.31
#